data_AF-A0A6P1V4H2-F1
#
_entry.id   AF-A0A6P1V4H2-F1
#
_cell.length_a   1.000
_cell.length_b   1.000
_cell.length_c   1.000
_cell.angle_alpha   90.00
_cell.angle_beta   90.00
_cell.angle_gamma   90.00
#
_symmetry.space_group_name_H-M   'P 1'
#
loop_
_entity.id
_entity.type
_entity.pdbx_description
1 polymer ?
#
loop_
_entity_poly.entity_id
_entity_poly.type
_entity_poly.pdbx_seq_one_letter_code
_entity_poly.pdbx_strand_id
1 'polypeptide(L)'
;MNYLLADPTQNSAGRVINNAYQWNLSGNYNVTCSCTGTYTGAYITAKVPDTGQVYSDGNLNYYAINEYLAVASEVFIGGNYQALKATPFTSVSNRNIAVNCDKYPYATGARGTISLYFRRPFVGLQTIPLTKVVDVYIASDATTQASTPVSTVWMSGTVTVPQSCVINGGGVITVPLGSIMSGDIATKGEMAKNFTPKNVNFNVACTNISEGVKVSLSFQGTPDANDPTVFSTTNNDVGVRIQNPSGNTIIPQGGELPLMMDYSSQVGTSSISLFPINTTGNVPDTGDFTATATIRAEIQ
;
A
#
# COMPACT_ATOMS: atom_id res chain seq x y z
N MET A 1 5.79 -7.68 -14.82
CA MET A 1 5.76 -7.75 -13.35
C MET A 1 4.65 -6.86 -12.84
N ASN A 2 3.75 -7.37 -12.02
CA ASN A 2 2.75 -6.55 -11.33
C ASN A 2 2.96 -6.73 -9.83
N TYR A 3 3.17 -5.65 -9.08
CA TYR A 3 3.40 -5.68 -7.64
C TYR A 3 2.38 -4.81 -6.91
N LEU A 4 1.74 -5.38 -5.89
CA LEU A 4 0.84 -4.67 -4.99
C LEU A 4 1.55 -4.46 -3.65
N LEU A 5 1.72 -3.20 -3.25
CA LEU A 5 2.21 -2.86 -1.92
C LEU A 5 1.07 -3.06 -0.92
N ALA A 6 1.03 -4.21 -0.25
CA ALA A 6 -0.11 -4.59 0.58
C ALA A 6 -0.39 -3.63 1.75
N ASP A 7 0.66 -3.07 2.34
CA ASP A 7 0.56 -2.12 3.44
C ASP A 7 0.75 -0.68 2.92
N PRO A 8 -0.31 0.15 2.88
CA PRO A 8 -0.26 1.53 2.41
C PRO A 8 0.81 2.37 3.11
N THR A 9 1.08 2.10 4.39
CA THR A 9 2.03 2.88 5.21
C THR A 9 3.47 2.69 4.79
N GLN A 10 3.76 1.61 4.05
CA GLN A 10 5.09 1.35 3.51
C GLN A 10 5.41 2.20 2.28
N ASN A 11 4.44 2.93 1.72
CA ASN A 11 4.68 3.84 0.60
C ASN A 11 5.44 5.08 1.07
N SER A 12 6.75 4.94 1.17
CA SER A 12 7.64 5.94 1.73
C SER A 12 8.98 5.92 1.00
N ALA A 13 9.64 7.08 0.95
CA ALA A 13 10.99 7.16 0.40
C ALA A 13 11.95 6.31 1.26
N GLY A 14 12.83 5.55 0.61
CA GLY A 14 13.74 4.63 1.28
C GLY A 14 13.19 3.21 1.45
N ARG A 15 11.92 2.95 1.15
CA ARG A 15 11.34 1.61 1.31
C ARG A 15 11.96 0.63 0.31
N VAL A 16 12.53 -0.45 0.83
CA VAL A 16 13.00 -1.61 0.05
C VAL A 16 11.96 -2.74 0.11
N ILE A 17 11.66 -3.31 -1.05
CA ILE A 17 10.94 -4.58 -1.19
C ILE A 17 11.87 -5.60 -1.83
N ASN A 18 12.35 -6.54 -1.03
CA ASN A 18 13.20 -7.63 -1.51
C ASN A 18 12.37 -8.67 -2.27
N ASN A 19 12.94 -9.20 -3.37
CA ASN A 19 12.33 -10.26 -4.17
C ASN A 19 10.88 -9.95 -4.59
N ALA A 20 10.64 -8.68 -4.96
CA ALA A 20 9.34 -8.21 -5.43
C ALA A 20 8.84 -8.99 -6.66
N TYR A 21 9.75 -9.54 -7.45
CA TYR A 21 9.43 -10.46 -8.54
C TYR A 21 10.55 -11.45 -8.80
N GLN A 22 10.19 -12.68 -9.17
CA GLN A 22 11.12 -13.70 -9.64
C GLN A 22 10.76 -14.07 -11.07
N TRP A 23 11.74 -14.05 -11.97
CA TRP A 23 11.56 -14.57 -13.32
C TRP A 23 12.20 -15.94 -13.46
N ASN A 24 11.54 -16.79 -14.23
CA ASN A 24 12.02 -18.10 -14.63
C ASN A 24 11.56 -18.34 -16.07
N LEU A 25 12.35 -17.85 -17.01
CA LEU A 25 12.11 -17.97 -18.44
C LEU A 25 12.54 -19.36 -18.90
N SER A 26 11.78 -19.94 -19.83
CA SER A 26 12.14 -21.21 -20.44
C SER A 26 13.21 -21.02 -21.52
N GLY A 27 14.08 -22.02 -21.65
CA GLY A 27 15.00 -22.14 -22.79
C GLY A 27 16.47 -21.96 -22.43
N ASN A 28 17.29 -22.63 -23.23
CA ASN A 28 18.73 -22.41 -23.28
C ASN A 28 19.05 -21.68 -24.58
N TYR A 29 20.08 -20.86 -24.57
CA TYR A 29 20.63 -20.22 -25.77
C TYR A 29 22.04 -20.74 -26.02
N ASN A 30 22.37 -20.95 -27.29
CA ASN A 30 23.69 -21.45 -27.67
C ASN A 30 24.68 -20.28 -27.75
N VAL A 31 25.85 -20.46 -27.14
CA VAL A 31 26.95 -19.49 -27.20
C VAL A 31 28.16 -20.18 -27.83
N THR A 32 28.83 -19.44 -28.72
CA THR A 32 30.14 -19.79 -29.28
C THR A 32 31.19 -18.90 -28.62
N CYS A 33 32.29 -19.49 -28.17
CA CYS A 33 33.38 -18.77 -27.51
C CYS A 33 34.68 -18.90 -28.31
N SER A 34 35.49 -17.84 -28.30
CA SER A 34 36.82 -17.90 -28.90
C SER A 34 37.75 -18.71 -27.98
N CYS A 35 38.08 -19.94 -28.40
CA CYS A 35 39.04 -20.84 -27.77
C CYS A 35 39.35 -22.03 -28.70
N THR A 36 40.30 -22.88 -28.31
CA THR A 36 40.66 -24.10 -29.06
C THR A 36 40.13 -25.35 -28.35
N GLY A 37 39.22 -26.08 -29.00
CA GLY A 37 38.65 -27.32 -28.47
C GLY A 37 37.65 -27.08 -27.32
N THR A 38 38.16 -27.02 -26.09
CA THR A 38 37.34 -26.85 -24.88
C THR A 38 37.97 -25.88 -23.89
N TYR A 39 37.13 -25.20 -23.10
CA TYR A 39 37.56 -24.39 -21.95
C TYR A 39 36.93 -24.89 -20.64
N THR A 40 37.55 -24.52 -19.52
CA THR A 40 37.10 -24.85 -18.16
C THR A 40 36.58 -23.59 -17.49
N GLY A 41 35.35 -23.64 -17.00
CA GLY A 41 34.69 -22.53 -16.33
C GLY A 41 34.38 -21.38 -17.30
N ALA A 42 33.10 -21.14 -17.55
CA ALA A 42 32.68 -19.92 -18.23
C ALA A 42 32.65 -18.77 -17.22
N TYR A 43 33.20 -17.63 -17.60
CA TYR A 43 33.23 -16.43 -16.75
C TYR A 43 32.08 -15.51 -17.14
N ILE A 44 31.21 -15.26 -16.17
CA ILE A 44 29.97 -14.50 -16.35
C ILE A 44 30.18 -13.07 -15.84
N THR A 45 29.80 -12.11 -16.65
CA THR A 45 29.68 -10.70 -16.25
C THR A 45 28.24 -10.27 -16.45
N ALA A 46 27.63 -9.66 -15.43
CA ALA A 46 26.32 -9.03 -15.53
C ALA A 46 26.47 -7.52 -15.33
N LYS A 47 26.07 -6.76 -16.35
CA LYS A 47 26.03 -5.29 -16.31
C LYS A 47 24.58 -4.84 -16.19
N VAL A 48 24.40 -3.67 -15.60
CA VAL A 48 23.10 -2.99 -15.47
C VAL A 48 23.16 -1.68 -16.27
N PRO A 49 22.02 -1.11 -16.66
CA PRO A 49 21.99 0.21 -17.29
C PRO A 49 22.67 1.27 -16.41
N ASP A 50 23.36 2.21 -17.05
CA ASP A 50 23.95 3.35 -16.37
C ASP A 50 22.89 4.45 -16.15
N THR A 51 21.94 4.18 -15.27
CA THR A 51 20.87 5.14 -14.88
C THR A 51 21.16 5.85 -13.56
N GLY A 52 22.38 5.69 -13.05
CA GLY A 52 22.79 6.17 -11.72
C GLY A 52 22.33 5.25 -10.60
N GLN A 53 23.29 4.70 -9.85
CA GLN A 53 23.01 3.99 -8.61
C GLN A 53 22.47 4.98 -7.58
N VAL A 54 21.26 4.72 -7.06
CA VAL A 54 20.58 5.61 -6.11
C VAL A 54 20.63 5.11 -4.67
N TYR A 55 20.84 3.81 -4.48
CA TYR A 55 20.88 3.17 -3.17
C TYR A 55 21.64 1.84 -3.23
N SER A 56 22.23 1.43 -2.11
CA SER A 56 22.79 0.10 -1.89
C SER A 56 22.58 -0.29 -0.44
N ASP A 57 22.19 -1.53 -0.19
CA ASP A 57 22.07 -2.10 1.15
C ASP A 57 23.31 -2.91 1.56
N GLY A 58 24.39 -2.84 0.75
CA GLY A 58 25.62 -3.61 0.91
C GLY A 58 25.62 -4.96 0.20
N ASN A 59 24.44 -5.50 -0.16
CA ASN A 59 24.30 -6.73 -0.94
C ASN A 59 23.77 -6.44 -2.35
N LEU A 60 22.69 -5.66 -2.44
CA LEU A 60 22.01 -5.26 -3.67
C LEU A 60 22.32 -3.80 -4.01
N ASN A 61 22.46 -3.52 -5.31
CA ASN A 61 22.65 -2.18 -5.84
C ASN A 61 21.41 -1.77 -6.65
N TYR A 62 20.83 -0.62 -6.30
CA TYR A 62 19.57 -0.14 -6.86
C TYR A 62 19.80 1.00 -7.85
N TYR A 63 19.25 0.85 -9.04
CA TYR A 63 19.40 1.77 -10.16
C TYR A 63 18.05 2.37 -10.53
N ALA A 64 18.02 3.69 -10.76
CA ALA A 64 16.78 4.39 -11.05
C ALA A 64 16.12 3.86 -12.34
N ILE A 65 14.81 3.66 -12.32
CA ILE A 65 14.01 3.34 -13.51
C ILE A 65 13.01 4.45 -13.85
N ASN A 66 12.60 5.24 -12.85
CA ASN A 66 11.85 6.49 -12.99
C ASN A 66 12.03 7.32 -11.71
N GLU A 67 11.31 8.44 -11.56
CA GLU A 67 11.44 9.32 -10.39
C GLU A 67 10.97 8.70 -9.06
N TYR A 68 10.10 7.70 -9.09
CA TYR A 68 9.50 7.05 -7.92
C TYR A 68 10.20 5.75 -7.52
N LEU A 69 10.76 5.03 -8.47
CA LEU A 69 11.23 3.66 -8.30
C LEU A 69 12.66 3.48 -8.81
N ALA A 70 13.38 2.61 -8.11
CA ALA A 70 14.63 1.99 -8.54
C ALA A 70 14.54 0.48 -8.37
N VAL A 71 15.39 -0.25 -9.07
CA VAL A 71 15.42 -1.70 -9.05
C VAL A 71 16.82 -2.22 -8.77
N ALA A 72 16.89 -3.31 -8.02
CA ALA A 72 18.08 -4.16 -7.96
C ALA A 72 17.73 -5.52 -8.55
N SER A 73 18.71 -6.17 -9.14
CA SER A 73 18.55 -7.50 -9.72
C SER A 73 19.58 -8.49 -9.22
N GLU A 74 19.19 -9.76 -9.19
CA GLU A 74 20.11 -10.88 -9.03
C GLU A 74 19.91 -11.84 -10.20
N VAL A 75 21.01 -12.35 -10.75
CA VAL A 75 20.98 -13.31 -11.86
C VAL A 75 21.42 -14.67 -11.36
N PHE A 76 20.68 -15.71 -11.74
CA PHE A 76 21.08 -17.09 -11.48
C PHE A 76 22.20 -17.50 -12.44
N ILE A 77 23.32 -17.94 -11.88
CA ILE A 77 24.44 -18.50 -12.63
C ILE A 77 24.31 -20.02 -12.62
N GLY A 78 24.20 -20.61 -13.81
CA GLY A 78 24.11 -22.06 -14.00
C GLY A 78 25.45 -22.78 -13.84
N GLY A 79 25.54 -23.99 -14.41
CA GLY A 79 26.73 -24.85 -14.26
C GLY A 79 26.83 -25.45 -12.86
N ASN A 80 28.03 -25.48 -12.30
CA ASN A 80 28.26 -25.94 -10.92
C ASN A 80 28.19 -24.79 -9.89
N TYR A 81 27.87 -23.56 -10.30
CA TYR A 81 27.65 -22.43 -9.38
C TYR A 81 26.28 -22.51 -8.69
N GLN A 82 25.21 -22.75 -9.45
CA GLN A 82 23.86 -23.08 -8.94
C GLN A 82 23.24 -22.07 -7.94
N ALA A 83 23.53 -20.77 -8.09
CA ALA A 83 23.04 -19.75 -7.15
C ALA A 83 22.78 -18.38 -7.82
N LEU A 84 21.99 -17.54 -7.13
CA LEU A 84 21.78 -16.14 -7.49
C LEU A 84 23.01 -15.32 -7.13
N LYS A 85 23.30 -14.31 -7.95
CA LYS A 85 24.35 -13.32 -7.70
C LYS A 85 23.82 -11.91 -7.98
N ALA A 86 23.97 -11.03 -7.00
CA ALA A 86 23.61 -9.63 -7.08
C ALA A 86 24.37 -8.90 -8.19
N THR A 87 23.64 -8.19 -9.05
CA THR A 87 24.20 -7.37 -10.14
C THR A 87 24.52 -5.95 -9.66
N PRO A 88 25.49 -5.27 -10.29
CA PRO A 88 26.41 -5.79 -11.31
C PRO A 88 27.50 -6.67 -10.70
N PHE A 89 28.05 -7.59 -11.50
CA PHE A 89 29.22 -8.38 -11.14
C PHE A 89 30.06 -8.69 -12.37
N THR A 90 31.35 -8.99 -12.18
CA THR A 90 32.30 -9.21 -13.27
C THR A 90 33.06 -10.51 -13.06
N SER A 91 33.25 -11.25 -14.16
CA SER A 91 34.13 -12.41 -14.25
C SER A 91 33.90 -13.47 -13.14
N VAL A 92 32.64 -13.83 -12.91
CA VAL A 92 32.28 -14.90 -11.96
C VAL A 92 32.23 -16.23 -12.70
N SER A 93 33.10 -17.18 -12.32
CA SER A 93 33.10 -18.52 -12.92
C SER A 93 31.82 -19.28 -12.58
N ASN A 94 31.21 -19.88 -13.60
CA ASN A 94 30.09 -20.82 -13.45
C ASN A 94 30.54 -22.23 -12.98
N ARG A 95 31.86 -22.44 -12.81
CA ARG A 95 32.49 -23.67 -12.30
C ARG A 95 32.25 -24.92 -13.15
N ASN A 96 31.89 -24.76 -14.42
CA ASN A 96 31.83 -25.88 -15.35
C ASN A 96 33.21 -26.50 -15.58
N ILE A 97 33.24 -27.81 -15.80
CA ILE A 97 34.49 -28.58 -15.92
C ILE A 97 35.00 -28.68 -17.36
N ALA A 98 34.12 -28.70 -18.36
CA ALA A 98 34.49 -28.71 -19.76
C ALA A 98 33.35 -28.15 -20.62
N VAL A 99 33.66 -27.18 -21.46
CA VAL A 99 32.71 -26.54 -22.37
C VAL A 99 33.30 -26.49 -23.77
N ASN A 100 32.53 -26.92 -24.77
CA ASN A 100 32.93 -26.87 -26.18
C ASN A 100 32.94 -25.42 -26.69
N CYS A 101 34.00 -25.05 -27.40
CA CYS A 101 34.19 -23.69 -27.94
C CYS A 101 33.18 -23.33 -29.03
N ASP A 102 32.86 -24.28 -29.92
CA ASP A 102 32.02 -24.06 -31.09
C ASP A 102 30.57 -23.81 -30.69
N LYS A 103 30.07 -24.55 -29.69
CA LYS A 103 28.69 -24.45 -29.25
C LYS A 103 28.45 -25.03 -27.86
N TYR A 104 27.88 -24.23 -26.97
CA TYR A 104 27.36 -24.73 -25.70
C TYR A 104 26.04 -24.05 -25.29
N PRO A 105 25.05 -24.81 -24.79
CA PRO A 105 23.78 -24.25 -24.33
C PRO A 105 23.91 -23.66 -22.92
N TYR A 106 23.68 -22.35 -22.80
CA TYR A 106 23.63 -21.63 -21.54
C TYR A 106 22.20 -21.25 -21.15
N ALA A 107 21.94 -21.15 -19.84
CA ALA A 107 20.67 -20.68 -19.28
C ALA A 107 20.87 -19.50 -18.30
N THR A 108 22.11 -19.04 -18.08
CA THR A 108 22.40 -17.89 -17.21
C THR A 108 21.63 -16.66 -17.72
N GLY A 109 20.97 -15.91 -16.83
CA GLY A 109 20.09 -14.79 -17.24
C GLY A 109 18.63 -15.17 -17.48
N ALA A 110 18.32 -16.45 -17.74
CA ALA A 110 16.93 -16.91 -17.85
C ALA A 110 16.20 -16.95 -16.50
N ARG A 111 16.93 -16.91 -15.38
CA ARG A 111 16.40 -16.94 -14.02
C ARG A 111 17.02 -15.83 -13.17
N GLY A 112 16.22 -15.24 -12.30
CA GLY A 112 16.67 -14.22 -11.36
C GLY A 112 15.55 -13.55 -10.59
N THR A 113 15.91 -12.53 -9.81
CA THR A 113 14.99 -11.77 -8.93
C THR A 113 15.14 -10.27 -9.15
N ILE A 114 14.02 -9.54 -9.01
CA ILE A 114 13.96 -8.09 -8.97
C ILE A 114 13.51 -7.67 -7.57
N SER A 115 14.24 -6.75 -6.97
CA SER A 115 13.86 -6.02 -5.76
C SER A 115 13.54 -4.57 -6.11
N LEU A 116 12.55 -3.98 -5.43
CA LEU A 116 12.15 -2.60 -5.63
C LEU A 116 12.72 -1.70 -4.52
N TYR A 117 13.04 -0.47 -4.88
CA TYR A 117 13.34 0.62 -3.95
C TYR A 117 12.48 1.83 -4.28
N PHE A 118 11.73 2.31 -3.29
CA PHE A 118 10.88 3.49 -3.42
C PHE A 118 11.74 4.72 -3.17
N ARG A 119 11.99 5.47 -4.23
CA ARG A 119 12.71 6.75 -4.19
C ARG A 119 11.80 7.87 -3.67
N ARG A 120 10.52 7.82 -4.06
CA ARG A 120 9.48 8.77 -3.65
C ARG A 120 8.16 8.02 -3.51
N PRO A 121 7.31 8.39 -2.54
CA PRO A 121 5.94 7.88 -2.49
C PRO A 121 5.14 8.37 -3.69
N PHE A 122 4.16 7.58 -4.12
CA PHE A 122 3.19 7.94 -5.16
C PHE A 122 1.81 7.38 -4.85
N VAL A 123 0.78 7.95 -5.48
CA VAL A 123 -0.61 7.52 -5.28
C VAL A 123 -1.07 6.60 -6.40
N GLY A 124 -1.80 5.54 -6.03
CA GLY A 124 -2.48 4.68 -6.99
C GLY A 124 -1.51 3.75 -7.71
N LEU A 125 -1.12 4.07 -8.94
CA LEU A 125 -0.41 3.16 -9.81
C LEU A 125 0.76 3.84 -10.52
N GLN A 126 1.93 3.21 -10.44
CA GLN A 126 3.10 3.56 -11.23
C GLN A 126 3.35 2.50 -12.30
N THR A 127 3.32 2.92 -13.57
CA THR A 127 3.69 2.06 -14.71
C THR A 127 5.19 2.09 -14.92
N ILE A 128 5.76 0.92 -15.14
CA ILE A 128 7.14 0.68 -15.57
C ILE A 128 7.06 0.31 -17.06
N PRO A 129 7.52 1.18 -17.97
CA PRO A 129 7.59 0.86 -19.40
C PRO A 129 8.60 -0.28 -19.64
N LEU A 130 8.74 -0.72 -20.89
CA LEU A 130 9.76 -1.72 -21.23
C LEU A 130 11.17 -1.15 -20.97
N THR A 131 11.78 -1.57 -19.88
CA THR A 131 13.06 -1.07 -19.36
C THR A 131 14.07 -2.20 -19.31
N LYS A 132 15.25 -1.98 -19.90
CA LYS A 132 16.36 -2.93 -19.77
C LYS A 132 16.85 -2.92 -18.33
N VAL A 133 17.18 -4.09 -17.77
CA VAL A 133 17.69 -4.19 -16.38
C VAL A 133 19.03 -4.88 -16.28
N VAL A 134 19.30 -5.88 -17.14
CA VAL A 134 20.56 -6.62 -17.09
C VAL A 134 21.02 -7.00 -18.49
N ASP A 135 22.30 -6.84 -18.75
CA ASP A 135 23.03 -7.46 -19.86
C ASP A 135 23.99 -8.51 -19.29
N VAL A 136 23.88 -9.76 -19.78
CA VAL A 136 24.75 -10.87 -19.37
C VAL A 136 25.74 -11.14 -20.50
N TYR A 137 27.00 -11.31 -20.11
CA TYR A 137 28.12 -11.64 -20.98
C TYR A 137 28.81 -12.90 -20.50
N ILE A 138 29.40 -13.63 -21.45
CA ILE A 138 30.14 -14.86 -21.18
C ILE A 138 31.50 -14.78 -21.87
N ALA A 139 32.55 -15.16 -21.13
CA ALA A 139 33.90 -15.31 -21.63
C ALA A 139 34.45 -16.71 -21.29
N SER A 140 35.40 -17.19 -22.10
CA SER A 140 36.10 -18.47 -21.92
C SER A 140 37.24 -18.39 -20.90
N ASP A 141 37.66 -17.19 -20.52
CA ASP A 141 38.68 -16.93 -19.49
C ASP A 141 38.31 -15.73 -18.61
N ALA A 142 39.00 -15.57 -17.48
CA ALA A 142 38.67 -14.59 -16.45
C ALA A 142 39.03 -13.14 -16.83
N THR A 143 39.86 -12.95 -17.83
CA THR A 143 40.49 -11.66 -18.15
C THR A 143 39.87 -11.01 -19.39
N THR A 144 39.24 -11.80 -20.25
CA THR A 144 38.55 -11.30 -21.44
C THR A 144 37.09 -10.98 -21.15
N GLN A 145 36.53 -10.10 -21.98
CA GLN A 145 35.15 -9.65 -21.87
C GLN A 145 34.57 -9.54 -23.28
N ALA A 146 33.49 -10.29 -23.53
CA ALA A 146 32.74 -10.16 -24.78
C ALA A 146 32.19 -8.73 -24.94
N SER A 147 32.23 -8.18 -26.15
CA SER A 147 31.70 -6.86 -26.48
C SER A 147 30.17 -6.84 -26.62
N THR A 148 29.57 -8.00 -26.94
CA THR A 148 28.13 -8.18 -27.10
C THR A 148 27.57 -9.07 -25.98
N PRO A 149 26.41 -8.71 -25.39
CA PRO A 149 25.77 -9.56 -24.42
C PRO A 149 25.20 -10.82 -25.09
N VAL A 150 25.25 -11.95 -24.39
CA VAL A 150 24.64 -13.21 -24.84
C VAL A 150 23.15 -13.26 -24.49
N SER A 151 22.72 -12.48 -23.49
CA SER A 151 21.31 -12.31 -23.14
C SER A 151 21.07 -10.95 -22.49
N THR A 152 19.92 -10.37 -22.75
CA THR A 152 19.45 -9.12 -22.13
C THR A 152 18.11 -9.36 -21.46
N VAL A 153 17.99 -8.91 -20.21
CA VAL A 153 16.74 -8.96 -19.44
C VAL A 153 16.07 -7.60 -19.52
N TRP A 154 14.81 -7.60 -19.96
CA TRP A 154 13.92 -6.45 -19.96
C TRP A 154 12.79 -6.70 -18.96
N MET A 155 12.34 -5.63 -18.30
CA MET A 155 11.17 -5.66 -17.42
C MET A 155 10.15 -4.61 -17.85
N SER A 156 8.89 -4.89 -17.55
CA SER A 156 7.79 -3.93 -17.62
C SER A 156 6.70 -4.33 -16.64
N GLY A 157 5.77 -3.41 -16.37
CA GLY A 157 4.53 -3.70 -15.66
C GLY A 157 4.18 -2.60 -14.66
N THR A 158 3.64 -2.94 -13.49
CA THR A 158 3.04 -1.95 -12.60
C THR A 158 3.38 -2.16 -11.13
N VAL A 159 3.44 -1.06 -10.38
CA VAL A 159 3.48 -1.04 -8.91
C VAL A 159 2.25 -0.28 -8.43
N THR A 160 1.41 -0.92 -7.63
CA THR A 160 0.16 -0.36 -7.10
C THR A 160 0.26 -0.16 -5.60
N VAL A 161 -0.18 1.02 -5.14
CA VAL A 161 -0.23 1.40 -3.74
C VAL A 161 -1.70 1.65 -3.35
N PRO A 162 -2.23 0.92 -2.35
CA PRO A 162 -3.60 1.08 -1.88
C PRO A 162 -3.79 2.38 -1.09
N GLN A 163 -5.02 2.85 -1.09
CA GLN A 163 -5.47 3.99 -0.29
C GLN A 163 -6.00 3.50 1.05
N SER A 164 -5.85 4.30 2.11
CA SER A 164 -6.36 3.95 3.44
C SER A 164 -6.62 5.20 4.28
N CYS A 165 -7.52 5.08 5.26
CA CYS A 165 -7.80 6.11 6.25
C CYS A 165 -8.09 5.48 7.61
N VAL A 166 -7.59 6.10 8.68
CA VAL A 166 -7.73 5.67 10.07
C VAL A 166 -8.38 6.80 10.88
N ILE A 167 -9.55 6.53 11.45
CA ILE A 167 -10.33 7.50 12.22
C ILE A 167 -9.80 7.54 13.66
N ASN A 168 -9.36 8.71 14.13
CA ASN A 168 -8.90 8.96 15.50
C ASN A 168 -7.85 7.96 16.02
N GLY A 169 -6.93 7.51 15.14
CA GLY A 169 -5.88 6.55 15.49
C GLY A 169 -6.32 5.08 15.60
N GLY A 170 -7.60 4.79 15.32
CA GLY A 170 -8.19 3.46 15.46
C GLY A 170 -8.63 3.20 16.89
N GLY A 171 -9.93 2.98 17.10
CA GLY A 171 -10.47 2.70 18.42
C GLY A 171 -11.95 3.01 18.57
N VAL A 172 -12.45 2.78 19.78
CA VAL A 172 -13.84 3.10 20.16
C VAL A 172 -13.89 4.55 20.66
N ILE A 173 -14.83 5.33 20.14
CA ILE A 173 -15.12 6.68 20.63
C ILE A 173 -16.26 6.58 21.65
N THR A 174 -15.96 6.83 22.92
CA THR A 174 -16.96 6.84 24.00
C THR A 174 -17.41 8.27 24.28
N VAL A 175 -18.72 8.52 24.23
CA VAL A 175 -19.30 9.84 24.48
C VAL A 175 -20.25 9.78 25.67
N PRO A 176 -19.80 10.17 26.88
CA PRO A 176 -20.68 10.19 28.05
C PRO A 176 -21.67 11.34 27.95
N LEU A 177 -22.96 11.02 27.87
CA LEU A 177 -24.04 12.01 27.89
C LEU A 177 -24.26 12.58 29.29
N GLY A 178 -23.92 11.82 30.34
CA GLY A 178 -24.15 12.19 31.73
C GLY A 178 -25.56 11.82 32.20
N SER A 179 -25.91 12.25 33.41
CA SER A 179 -27.22 11.99 34.01
C SER A 179 -28.24 13.01 33.54
N ILE A 180 -29.44 12.54 33.17
CA ILE A 180 -30.56 13.35 32.68
C ILE A 180 -31.78 12.97 33.52
N MET A 181 -32.49 13.96 34.04
CA MET A 181 -33.75 13.68 34.74
C MET A 181 -34.81 13.26 33.72
N SER A 182 -35.54 12.18 34.00
CA SER A 182 -36.56 11.65 33.08
C SER A 182 -37.62 12.71 32.70
N GLY A 183 -37.99 13.58 33.65
CA GLY A 183 -38.89 14.71 33.40
C GLY A 183 -38.34 15.80 32.47
N ASP A 184 -37.02 15.86 32.29
CA ASP A 184 -36.38 16.82 31.37
C ASP A 184 -36.34 16.33 29.92
N ILE A 185 -36.64 15.05 29.66
CA ILE A 185 -36.67 14.42 28.34
C ILE A 185 -38.01 13.70 28.10
N ALA A 186 -39.12 14.42 28.31
CA ALA A 186 -40.47 13.86 28.16
C ALA A 186 -41.24 14.41 26.94
N THR A 187 -40.68 15.34 26.16
CA THR A 187 -41.34 15.92 24.99
C THR A 187 -40.82 15.29 23.70
N LYS A 188 -41.71 14.66 22.92
CA LYS A 188 -41.34 14.01 21.66
C LYS A 188 -40.61 14.96 20.71
N GLY A 189 -39.47 14.51 20.17
CA GLY A 189 -38.64 15.20 19.18
C GLY A 189 -37.71 16.27 19.77
N GLU A 190 -37.87 16.62 21.05
CA GLU A 190 -37.06 17.64 21.72
C GLU A 190 -35.84 17.01 22.40
N MET A 191 -34.76 17.79 22.43
CA MET A 191 -33.59 17.52 23.25
C MET A 191 -33.95 17.69 24.73
N ALA A 192 -33.30 16.91 25.60
CA ALA A 192 -33.43 17.07 27.05
C ALA A 192 -33.21 18.53 27.48
N LYS A 193 -34.07 19.03 28.38
CA LYS A 193 -33.97 20.39 28.93
C LYS A 193 -32.62 20.58 29.61
N ASN A 194 -32.03 21.77 29.42
CA ASN A 194 -30.71 22.14 29.96
C ASN A 194 -29.55 21.22 29.54
N PHE A 195 -29.75 20.35 28.54
CA PHE A 195 -28.67 19.52 28.01
C PHE A 195 -27.77 20.34 27.10
N THR A 196 -26.45 20.19 27.27
CA THR A 196 -25.46 20.75 26.36
C THR A 196 -25.00 19.65 25.40
N PRO A 197 -25.23 19.80 24.07
CA PRO A 197 -24.75 18.85 23.07
C PRO A 197 -23.28 18.48 23.26
N LYS A 198 -22.97 17.18 23.08
CA LYS A 198 -21.60 16.68 23.13
C LYS A 198 -20.99 16.77 21.75
N ASN A 199 -19.81 17.38 21.65
CA ASN A 199 -19.08 17.48 20.39
C ASN A 199 -18.03 16.39 20.29
N VAL A 200 -17.90 15.79 19.12
CA VAL A 200 -16.84 14.83 18.78
C VAL A 200 -16.09 15.36 17.57
N ASN A 201 -14.77 15.50 17.71
CA ASN A 201 -13.90 15.86 16.61
C ASN A 201 -13.34 14.59 15.96
N PHE A 202 -13.28 14.60 14.63
CA PHE A 202 -12.66 13.56 13.83
C PHE A 202 -11.36 14.09 13.26
N ASN A 203 -10.27 13.40 13.57
CA ASN A 203 -8.98 13.51 12.92
C ASN A 203 -8.71 12.18 12.22
N VAL A 204 -8.80 12.18 10.90
CA VAL A 204 -8.74 11.00 10.05
C VAL A 204 -7.40 11.01 9.33
N ALA A 205 -6.48 10.16 9.78
CA ALA A 205 -5.17 10.01 9.16
C ALA A 205 -5.30 9.11 7.93
N CYS A 206 -5.09 9.67 6.75
CA CYS A 206 -5.16 8.96 5.48
C CYS A 206 -3.78 8.69 4.89
N THR A 207 -3.74 7.82 3.90
CA THR A 207 -2.51 7.49 3.17
C THR A 207 -2.86 7.29 1.70
N ASN A 208 -2.06 7.90 0.83
CA ASN A 208 -2.15 7.77 -0.62
C ASN A 208 -3.47 8.32 -1.21
N ILE A 209 -3.97 9.44 -0.69
CA ILE A 209 -5.13 10.16 -1.22
C ILE A 209 -4.66 11.28 -2.14
N SER A 210 -5.02 11.21 -3.42
CA SER A 210 -4.72 12.25 -4.40
C SER A 210 -5.53 13.52 -4.13
N GLU A 211 -4.97 14.67 -4.52
CA GLU A 211 -5.68 15.94 -4.49
C GLU A 211 -6.99 15.87 -5.30
N GLY A 212 -8.08 16.36 -4.71
CA GLY A 212 -9.42 16.35 -5.31
C GLY A 212 -10.26 15.10 -5.01
N VAL A 213 -9.66 14.02 -4.49
CA VAL A 213 -10.40 12.83 -4.03
C VAL A 213 -11.20 13.18 -2.77
N LYS A 214 -12.51 12.91 -2.79
CA LYS A 214 -13.37 13.23 -1.65
C LYS A 214 -13.32 12.10 -0.64
N VAL A 215 -13.23 12.46 0.63
CA VAL A 215 -13.33 11.52 1.74
C VAL A 215 -14.47 11.95 2.64
N SER A 216 -15.36 11.01 2.99
CA SER A 216 -16.44 11.23 3.94
C SER A 216 -16.46 10.12 5.00
N LEU A 217 -17.15 10.36 6.11
CA LEU A 217 -17.47 9.34 7.10
C LEU A 217 -18.92 8.91 6.93
N SER A 218 -19.16 7.61 6.80
CA SER A 218 -20.50 7.02 6.82
C SER A 218 -20.81 6.47 8.21
N PHE A 219 -22.03 6.71 8.69
CA PHE A 219 -22.50 6.23 9.98
C PHE A 219 -23.49 5.09 9.79
N GLN A 220 -23.27 4.00 10.53
CA GLN A 220 -24.10 2.80 10.53
C GLN A 220 -24.50 2.44 11.96
N GLY A 221 -25.79 2.48 12.25
CA GLY A 221 -26.36 2.06 13.52
C GLY A 221 -27.81 1.65 13.34
N THR A 222 -28.45 1.26 14.43
CA THR A 222 -29.86 0.90 14.44
C THR A 222 -30.70 2.18 14.52
N PRO A 223 -31.61 2.44 13.57
CA PRO A 223 -32.58 3.52 13.70
C PRO A 223 -33.54 3.28 14.86
N ASP A 224 -33.94 4.34 15.54
CA ASP A 224 -35.04 4.27 16.51
C ASP A 224 -36.35 3.91 15.82
N ALA A 225 -37.18 3.10 16.48
CA ALA A 225 -38.43 2.59 15.93
C ALA A 225 -39.49 3.69 15.72
N ASN A 226 -39.44 4.76 16.52
CA ASN A 226 -40.41 5.85 16.53
C ASN A 226 -39.92 7.09 15.77
N ASP A 227 -38.59 7.28 15.66
CA ASP A 227 -37.95 8.30 14.82
C ASP A 227 -36.72 7.70 14.08
N PRO A 228 -36.87 7.24 12.82
CA PRO A 228 -35.77 6.65 12.06
C PRO A 228 -34.60 7.59 11.76
N THR A 229 -34.72 8.89 12.06
CA THR A 229 -33.65 9.87 11.86
C THR A 229 -32.63 9.88 13.00
N VAL A 230 -32.89 9.17 14.10
CA VAL A 230 -32.00 9.10 15.27
C VAL A 230 -31.59 7.67 15.59
N PHE A 231 -30.48 7.53 16.31
CA PHE A 231 -29.94 6.24 16.71
C PHE A 231 -30.74 5.71 17.91
N SER A 232 -31.20 4.46 17.83
CA SER A 232 -31.89 3.79 18.94
C SER A 232 -30.97 3.67 20.15
N THR A 233 -31.54 3.77 21.35
CA THR A 233 -30.85 3.39 22.58
C THR A 233 -31.45 2.12 23.18
N THR A 234 -30.90 1.64 24.30
CA THR A 234 -31.52 0.59 25.11
C THR A 234 -32.77 1.05 25.86
N ASN A 235 -33.08 2.36 25.86
CA ASN A 235 -34.33 2.92 26.35
C ASN A 235 -35.24 3.26 25.15
N ASN A 236 -36.44 2.68 25.09
CA ASN A 236 -37.34 2.77 23.93
C ASN A 236 -37.94 4.17 23.71
N ASP A 237 -37.89 5.04 24.72
CA ASP A 237 -38.40 6.41 24.63
C ASP A 237 -37.29 7.41 24.30
N VAL A 238 -36.01 6.98 24.29
CA VAL A 238 -34.84 7.85 24.10
C VAL A 238 -34.03 7.41 22.88
N GLY A 239 -33.83 8.35 21.95
CA GLY A 239 -32.91 8.22 20.83
C GLY A 239 -31.74 9.20 20.94
N VAL A 240 -30.66 8.96 20.22
CA VAL A 240 -29.53 9.90 20.10
C VAL A 240 -29.53 10.53 18.72
N ARG A 241 -29.70 11.84 18.65
CA ARG A 241 -29.57 12.61 17.42
C ARG A 241 -28.11 13.00 17.22
N ILE A 242 -27.60 12.81 16.02
CA ILE A 242 -26.28 13.27 15.59
C ILE A 242 -26.47 14.32 14.50
N GLN A 243 -25.73 15.42 14.58
CA GLN A 243 -25.74 16.48 13.58
C GLN A 243 -24.34 16.80 13.09
N ASN A 244 -24.25 17.18 11.81
CA ASN A 244 -23.05 17.73 11.21
C ASN A 244 -22.83 19.20 11.66
N PRO A 245 -21.70 19.83 11.31
CA PRO A 245 -21.41 21.21 11.70
C PRO A 245 -22.41 22.25 11.18
N SER A 246 -23.14 21.93 10.11
CA SER A 246 -24.20 22.77 9.54
C SER A 246 -25.56 22.56 10.24
N GLY A 247 -25.64 21.71 11.26
CA GLY A 247 -26.86 21.39 12.00
C GLY A 247 -27.79 20.39 11.31
N ASN A 248 -27.35 19.74 10.23
CA ASN A 248 -28.16 18.73 9.55
C ASN A 248 -27.99 17.37 10.24
N THR A 249 -29.09 16.63 10.37
CA THR A 249 -29.09 15.30 10.99
C THR A 249 -28.32 14.29 10.15
N ILE A 250 -27.45 13.53 10.80
CA ILE A 250 -26.77 12.36 10.24
C ILE A 250 -27.59 11.14 10.62
N ILE A 251 -28.22 10.51 9.62
CA ILE A 251 -29.11 9.37 9.85
C ILE A 251 -28.33 8.07 10.11
N PRO A 252 -28.89 7.11 10.88
CA PRO A 252 -28.19 5.87 11.24
C PRO A 252 -27.87 4.90 10.10
N GLN A 253 -28.43 5.10 8.91
CA GLN A 253 -28.25 4.19 7.77
C GLN A 253 -27.66 4.93 6.56
N GLY A 254 -26.37 5.26 6.64
CA GLY A 254 -25.64 5.86 5.52
C GLY A 254 -25.68 7.39 5.50
N GLY A 255 -25.99 8.03 6.63
CA GLY A 255 -25.71 9.46 6.78
C GLY A 255 -24.21 9.71 6.60
N GLU A 256 -23.87 10.67 5.72
CA GLU A 256 -22.49 11.03 5.41
C GLU A 256 -22.06 12.32 6.09
N LEU A 257 -20.79 12.35 6.51
CA LEU A 257 -20.10 13.52 7.02
C LEU A 257 -18.84 13.77 6.17
N PRO A 258 -18.85 14.76 5.28
CA PRO A 258 -17.66 15.12 4.51
C PRO A 258 -16.49 15.53 5.42
N LEU A 259 -15.28 15.13 5.01
CA LEU A 259 -14.04 15.58 5.63
C LEU A 259 -13.46 16.78 4.87
N MET A 260 -12.90 17.73 5.62
CA MET A 260 -12.00 18.73 5.08
C MET A 260 -10.59 18.13 5.02
N MET A 261 -10.17 17.73 3.82
CA MET A 261 -8.87 17.11 3.59
C MET A 261 -7.76 18.16 3.44
N ASP A 262 -6.69 17.99 4.20
CA ASP A 262 -5.37 18.52 3.88
C ASP A 262 -4.59 17.42 3.15
N TYR A 263 -4.47 17.53 1.83
CA TYR A 263 -3.77 16.55 1.01
C TYR A 263 -2.25 16.58 1.22
N SER A 264 -1.69 17.65 1.78
CA SER A 264 -0.25 17.72 2.06
C SER A 264 0.14 16.89 3.27
N SER A 265 -0.64 16.99 4.35
CA SER A 265 -0.46 16.18 5.56
C SER A 265 -1.21 14.84 5.51
N GLN A 266 -2.06 14.64 4.49
CA GLN A 266 -2.95 13.48 4.35
C GLN A 266 -3.90 13.32 5.55
N VAL A 267 -4.36 14.44 6.12
CA VAL A 267 -5.27 14.46 7.27
C VAL A 267 -6.62 15.05 6.87
N GLY A 268 -7.68 14.30 7.13
CA GLY A 268 -9.07 14.76 7.02
C GLY A 268 -9.63 15.17 8.38
N THR A 269 -10.31 16.31 8.45
CA THR A 269 -10.95 16.76 9.70
C THR A 269 -12.44 17.01 9.53
N SER A 270 -13.21 16.70 10.56
CA SER A 270 -14.62 17.07 10.68
C SER A 270 -15.07 17.03 12.14
N SER A 271 -16.32 17.36 12.41
CA SER A 271 -16.89 17.25 13.75
C SER A 271 -18.39 16.95 13.69
N ILE A 272 -18.91 16.41 14.78
CA ILE A 272 -20.35 16.23 14.99
C ILE A 272 -20.74 16.79 16.36
N SER A 273 -22.00 17.15 16.48
CA SER A 273 -22.67 17.33 17.77
C SER A 273 -23.69 16.21 17.95
N LEU A 274 -23.87 15.75 19.19
CA LEU A 274 -24.84 14.73 19.51
C LEU A 274 -25.51 14.98 20.86
N PHE A 275 -26.78 14.59 20.95
CA PHE A 275 -27.61 14.80 22.12
C PHE A 275 -28.79 13.83 22.14
N PRO A 276 -29.29 13.47 23.33
CA PRO A 276 -30.45 12.61 23.46
C PRO A 276 -31.74 13.39 23.21
N ILE A 277 -32.69 12.73 22.57
CA ILE A 277 -34.04 13.22 22.32
C ILE A 277 -35.06 12.18 22.79
N ASN A 278 -36.26 12.64 23.12
CA ASN A 278 -37.37 11.73 23.32
C ASN A 278 -38.02 11.35 21.97
N THR A 279 -38.32 10.09 21.74
CA THR A 279 -38.87 9.61 20.45
C THR A 279 -40.36 9.26 20.50
N THR A 280 -40.95 9.09 21.68
CA THR A 280 -42.34 8.61 21.88
C THR A 280 -43.30 9.66 22.41
N GLY A 281 -42.81 10.57 23.27
CA GLY A 281 -43.57 11.52 24.08
C GLY A 281 -43.84 11.04 25.51
N ASN A 282 -43.40 9.84 25.87
CA ASN A 282 -43.55 9.31 27.22
C ASN A 282 -42.42 9.78 28.13
N VAL A 283 -42.64 9.76 29.45
CA VAL A 283 -41.54 9.93 30.41
C VAL A 283 -40.67 8.66 30.37
N PRO A 284 -39.37 8.74 30.04
CA PRO A 284 -38.54 7.54 29.93
C PRO A 284 -38.34 6.84 31.27
N ASP A 285 -38.25 5.51 31.21
CA ASP A 285 -37.90 4.69 32.37
C ASP A 285 -36.53 5.08 32.95
N THR A 286 -36.41 5.03 34.28
CA THR A 286 -35.15 5.33 34.97
C THR A 286 -34.14 4.20 34.80
N GLY A 287 -32.90 4.54 34.45
CA GLY A 287 -31.80 3.59 34.32
C GLY A 287 -30.74 4.10 33.35
N ASP A 288 -29.67 3.32 33.21
CA ASP A 288 -28.64 3.60 32.21
C ASP A 288 -29.15 3.27 30.81
N PHE A 289 -28.75 4.07 29.83
CA PHE A 289 -29.01 3.78 28.42
C PHE A 289 -27.75 3.92 27.58
N THR A 290 -27.67 3.12 26.52
CA THR A 290 -26.54 3.12 25.59
C THR A 290 -27.01 3.12 24.14
N ALA A 291 -26.24 3.75 23.25
CA ALA A 291 -26.37 3.65 21.80
C ALA A 291 -25.01 3.30 21.19
N THR A 292 -25.04 2.59 20.06
CA THR A 292 -23.83 2.17 19.34
C THR A 292 -23.95 2.51 17.87
N ALA A 293 -22.87 3.03 17.28
CA ALA A 293 -22.75 3.27 15.85
C ALA A 293 -21.36 2.85 15.37
N THR A 294 -21.30 2.35 14.15
CA THR A 294 -20.07 2.08 13.40
C THR A 294 -19.84 3.24 12.44
N ILE A 295 -18.59 3.73 12.40
CA ILE A 295 -18.18 4.80 11.48
C ILE A 295 -17.20 4.19 10.48
N ARG A 296 -17.39 4.46 9.19
CA ARG A 296 -16.47 4.04 8.12
C ARG A 296 -16.01 5.25 7.33
N ALA A 297 -14.74 5.24 6.90
CA ALA A 297 -14.26 6.22 5.95
C ALA A 297 -14.56 5.73 4.53
N GLU A 298 -15.21 6.58 3.74
CA GLU A 298 -15.55 6.35 2.34
C GLU A 298 -14.65 7.23 1.48
N ILE A 299 -13.96 6.63 0.51
CA ILE A 299 -13.07 7.32 -0.43
C ILE A 299 -13.74 7.28 -1.80
N GLN A 300 -13.93 8.45 -2.43
CA GLN A 300 -14.71 8.64 -3.66
C GLN A 300 -13.87 9.18 -4.81
#